data_AF-A0ABD3W860-F1
#
_entry.id   AF-A0ABD3W860-F1
#
_cell.length_a   1.000
_cell.length_b   1.000
_cell.length_c   1.000
_cell.angle_alpha   90.00
_cell.angle_beta   90.00
_cell.angle_gamma   90.00
#
_symmetry.space_group_name_H-M   'P 1'
#
loop_
_entity.id
_entity.type
_entity.pdbx_description
1 polymer ?
#
loop_
_entity_poly.entity_id
_entity_poly.type
_entity_poly.pdbx_seq_one_letter_code
_entity_poly.pdbx_strand_id
1 'polypeptide(L)'
;MAEFRLKFSVAMVLAIVLSEAASFLWYGHYSPWHGHAGERYLLTALIADVVLVTIIQWIMAKYWSVRRIQDAAVLSTWLVLFYVSLQAPHAVYGLHHVSWFVFNGMHKFVQVFVISASLFYFRDY
;
A
#
# COMPACT_ATOMS: atom_id res chain seq x y z
N MET A 1 12.07 -18.52 -19.01
CA MET A 1 12.21 -17.25 -18.28
C MET A 1 10.89 -16.51 -18.39
N ALA A 2 10.26 -16.11 -17.28
CA ALA A 2 9.01 -15.37 -17.33
C ALA A 2 9.30 -13.93 -17.80
N GLU A 3 8.91 -13.57 -19.03
CA GLU A 3 9.01 -12.19 -19.51
C GLU A 3 8.17 -11.26 -18.61
N PHE A 4 8.84 -10.37 -17.88
CA PHE A 4 8.19 -9.33 -17.09
C PHE A 4 7.84 -8.17 -18.03
N ARG A 5 6.74 -8.29 -18.78
CA ARG A 5 6.21 -7.19 -19.60
C ARG A 5 5.36 -6.27 -18.74
N LEU A 6 6.01 -5.26 -18.16
CA LEU A 6 5.34 -4.16 -17.46
C LEU A 6 4.66 -3.26 -18.50
N LYS A 7 3.34 -3.37 -18.65
CA LYS A 7 2.54 -2.37 -19.37
C LYS A 7 1.90 -1.47 -18.32
N PHE A 8 2.35 -0.21 -18.25
CA PHE A 8 1.69 0.80 -17.44
C PHE A 8 0.28 1.03 -17.98
N SER A 9 -0.73 0.51 -17.28
CA SER A 9 -2.13 0.75 -17.60
C SER A 9 -2.65 1.97 -16.84
N VAL A 10 -3.77 2.52 -17.29
CA VAL A 10 -4.48 3.60 -16.58
C VAL A 10 -4.81 3.19 -15.14
N ALA A 11 -5.18 1.92 -14.94
CA ALA A 11 -5.38 1.33 -13.62
C ALA A 11 -4.19 1.50 -12.66
N MET A 12 -2.96 1.34 -13.14
CA MET A 12 -1.76 1.50 -12.31
C MET A 12 -1.56 2.96 -11.90
N VAL A 13 -1.77 3.90 -12.83
CA VAL A 13 -1.64 5.34 -12.54
C VAL A 13 -2.69 5.75 -11.50
N LEU A 14 -3.94 5.32 -11.67
CA LEU A 14 -5.01 5.56 -10.71
C LEU A 14 -4.70 4.93 -9.35
N ALA A 15 -4.16 3.71 -9.32
CA ALA A 15 -3.77 3.04 -8.07
C ALA A 15 -2.68 3.81 -7.31
N ILE A 16 -1.68 4.38 -8.01
CA ILE A 16 -0.64 5.23 -7.40
C ILE A 16 -1.28 6.48 -6.80
N VAL A 17 -2.11 7.20 -7.57
CA VAL A 17 -2.75 8.44 -7.10
C VAL A 17 -3.66 8.18 -5.90
N LEU A 18 -4.44 7.11 -5.94
CA LEU A 18 -5.35 6.75 -4.84
C LEU A 18 -4.61 6.25 -3.60
N SER A 19 -3.52 5.50 -3.76
CA SER A 19 -2.63 5.09 -2.66
C SER A 19 -2.05 6.31 -1.93
N GLU A 20 -1.56 7.28 -2.70
CA GLU A 20 -0.96 8.48 -2.16
C GLU A 20 -2.02 9.38 -1.49
N ALA A 21 -3.21 9.50 -2.08
CA ALA A 21 -4.34 10.22 -1.49
C ALA A 21 -4.79 9.57 -0.17
N ALA A 22 -4.88 8.24 -0.12
CA ALA A 22 -5.19 7.51 1.11
C ALA A 22 -4.13 7.75 2.20
N SER A 23 -2.85 7.78 1.81
CA SER A 23 -1.74 8.07 2.72
C SER A 23 -1.78 9.50 3.26
N PHE A 24 -2.12 10.48 2.41
CA PHE A 24 -2.31 11.87 2.82
C PHE A 24 -3.45 12.02 3.83
N LEU A 25 -4.59 11.39 3.57
CA LEU A 25 -5.77 11.45 4.44
C LEU A 25 -5.50 10.77 5.79
N TRP A 26 -4.79 9.64 5.79
CA TRP A 26 -4.51 8.88 7.00
C TRP A 26 -3.61 9.63 7.98
N TYR A 27 -2.57 10.29 7.49
CA TYR A 27 -1.59 11.00 8.32
C TYR A 27 -1.92 12.48 8.52
N GLY A 28 -3.16 12.94 8.31
CA GLY A 28 -3.53 14.37 8.37
C GLY A 28 -2.90 15.16 9.52
N HIS A 29 -3.48 15.10 10.73
CA HIS A 29 -3.01 15.86 11.90
C HIS A 29 -1.88 15.16 12.69
N TYR A 30 -1.72 13.84 12.51
CA TYR A 30 -0.70 13.00 13.15
C TYR A 30 0.46 12.68 12.21
N SER A 31 0.67 13.51 11.20
CA SER A 31 1.76 13.29 10.25
C SER A 31 3.09 13.49 10.96
N PRO A 32 4.09 12.63 10.73
CA PRO A 32 5.47 12.91 11.11
C PRO A 32 5.99 14.25 10.51
N TRP A 33 5.33 14.76 9.47
CA TRP A 33 5.58 16.00 8.74
C TRP A 33 4.61 17.15 9.11
N HIS A 34 3.88 17.05 10.23
CA HIS A 34 3.00 18.14 10.67
C HIS A 34 3.81 19.40 10.99
N GLY A 35 3.59 20.49 10.24
CA GLY A 35 4.38 21.73 10.28
C GLY A 35 5.35 21.91 9.11
N HIS A 36 5.67 20.83 8.39
CA HIS A 36 6.54 20.84 7.21
C HIS A 36 5.90 20.02 6.08
N ALA A 37 4.76 20.46 5.57
CA ALA A 37 4.11 19.82 4.42
C ALA A 37 5.04 19.70 3.18
N GLY A 38 6.09 20.54 3.11
CA GLY A 38 7.17 20.46 2.12
C GLY A 38 8.28 19.44 2.40
N GLU A 39 8.35 18.82 3.58
CA GLU A 39 9.35 17.81 3.96
C GLU A 39 8.90 16.37 3.72
N ARG A 40 7.63 16.15 3.36
CA ARG A 40 7.27 14.86 2.81
C ARG A 40 8.05 14.71 1.52
N TYR A 41 9.00 13.77 1.49
CA TYR A 41 9.73 13.39 0.28
C TYR A 41 8.74 12.75 -0.72
N LEU A 42 7.90 13.59 -1.32
CA LEU A 42 6.78 13.20 -2.19
C LEU A 42 7.31 12.35 -3.35
N LEU A 43 8.48 12.71 -3.89
CA LEU A 43 9.15 11.93 -4.91
C LEU A 43 9.46 10.50 -4.43
N THR A 44 10.01 10.35 -3.22
CA THR A 44 10.31 9.03 -2.64
C THR A 44 9.04 8.24 -2.35
N ALA A 45 7.97 8.90 -1.88
CA ALA A 45 6.66 8.27 -1.68
C ALA A 45 6.08 7.77 -3.01
N LEU A 46 6.08 8.60 -4.05
CA LEU A 46 5.62 8.22 -5.39
C LEU A 46 6.42 7.05 -5.98
N ILE A 47 7.76 7.06 -5.81
CA ILE A 47 8.60 5.94 -6.25
C ILE A 47 8.23 4.66 -5.49
N ALA A 48 8.06 4.74 -4.17
CA ALA A 48 7.65 3.59 -3.36
C ALA A 48 6.27 3.05 -3.78
N ASP A 49 5.32 3.94 -4.07
CA ASP A 49 3.98 3.58 -4.54
C ASP A 49 4.02 2.91 -5.92
N VAL A 50 4.82 3.42 -6.85
CA VAL A 50 5.04 2.78 -8.17
C VAL A 50 5.55 1.36 -8.02
N VAL A 51 6.56 1.16 -7.17
CA VAL A 51 7.14 -0.17 -6.89
C VAL A 51 6.09 -1.09 -6.26
N LEU A 52 5.35 -0.60 -5.27
CA LEU A 52 4.33 -1.38 -4.57
C LEU A 52 3.18 -1.79 -5.50
N VAL A 53 2.67 -0.86 -6.31
CA VAL A 53 1.62 -1.12 -7.32
C VAL A 53 2.08 -2.17 -8.33
N THR A 54 3.31 -2.06 -8.80
CA THR A 54 3.91 -3.04 -9.72
C THR A 54 3.98 -4.43 -9.11
N ILE A 55 4.43 -4.54 -7.85
CA ILE A 55 4.52 -5.81 -7.13
C ILE A 55 3.12 -6.40 -6.92
N ILE A 56 2.16 -5.60 -6.46
CA ILE A 56 0.79 -6.08 -6.23
C ILE A 56 0.14 -6.53 -7.54
N GLN A 57 0.30 -5.77 -8.63
CA GLN A 57 -0.20 -6.17 -9.94
C GLN A 57 0.40 -7.51 -10.39
N TRP A 58 1.70 -7.71 -10.20
CA TRP A 58 2.35 -8.97 -10.52
C TRP A 58 1.82 -10.13 -9.66
N ILE A 59 1.66 -9.92 -8.35
CA ILE A 59 1.06 -10.91 -7.44
C ILE A 59 -0.34 -11.27 -7.91
N MET A 60 -1.17 -10.27 -8.23
CA MET A 60 -2.55 -10.48 -8.68
C MET A 60 -2.64 -11.21 -10.01
N ALA A 61 -1.69 -10.97 -10.91
CA ALA A 61 -1.65 -11.60 -12.23
C ALA A 61 -1.11 -13.03 -12.20
N LYS A 62 -0.22 -13.37 -11.26
CA LYS A 62 0.51 -14.66 -11.26
C LYS A 62 0.15 -15.61 -10.13
N TYR A 63 -0.22 -15.11 -8.95
CA TYR A 63 -0.37 -15.93 -7.75
C TYR A 63 -1.74 -15.80 -7.09
N TRP A 64 -2.34 -14.60 -7.08
CA TRP A 64 -3.58 -14.34 -6.35
C TRP A 64 -4.60 -13.55 -7.18
N SER A 65 -5.36 -14.25 -8.03
CA SER A 65 -6.37 -13.61 -8.86
C SER A 65 -7.52 -13.06 -8.01
N VAL A 66 -7.60 -11.74 -7.91
CA VAL A 66 -8.71 -11.02 -7.26
C VAL A 66 -9.92 -11.05 -8.19
N ARG A 67 -11.01 -11.69 -7.77
CA ARG A 67 -12.29 -11.72 -8.51
C ARG A 67 -13.38 -10.94 -7.78
N ARG A 68 -13.23 -10.75 -6.47
CA ARG A 68 -14.12 -9.98 -5.62
C ARG A 68 -13.31 -9.03 -4.75
N ILE A 69 -13.93 -7.97 -4.28
CA ILE A 69 -13.30 -7.02 -3.35
C ILE A 69 -12.85 -7.69 -2.05
N GLN A 70 -13.53 -8.76 -1.64
CA GLN A 70 -13.16 -9.60 -0.50
C GLN A 70 -11.79 -10.25 -0.69
N ASP A 71 -11.46 -10.69 -1.91
CA ASP A 71 -10.16 -11.29 -2.21
C ASP A 71 -9.04 -10.25 -2.11
N ALA A 72 -9.32 -8.99 -2.49
CA ALA A 72 -8.40 -7.87 -2.32
C ALA A 72 -8.18 -7.57 -0.83
N ALA A 73 -9.22 -7.60 0.00
CA ALA A 73 -9.10 -7.44 1.44
C ALA A 73 -8.25 -8.56 2.06
N VAL A 74 -8.49 -9.82 1.68
CA VAL A 74 -7.71 -10.97 2.16
C VAL A 74 -6.24 -10.89 1.75
N LEU A 75 -5.96 -10.55 0.48
CA LEU A 75 -4.58 -10.33 0.01
C LEU A 75 -3.88 -9.24 0.82
N SER A 76 -4.59 -8.13 1.06
CA SER A 76 -4.06 -6.99 1.82
C SER A 76 -3.75 -7.37 3.27
N THR A 77 -4.64 -8.14 3.91
CA THR A 77 -4.42 -8.66 5.26
C THR A 77 -3.16 -9.53 5.31
N TRP A 78 -2.97 -10.46 4.37
CA TRP A 78 -1.78 -11.33 4.37
C TRP A 78 -0.49 -10.54 4.16
N LEU A 79 -0.45 -9.59 3.22
CA LEU A 79 0.72 -8.76 2.98
C LEU A 79 1.06 -7.88 4.19
N VAL A 80 0.06 -7.37 4.88
CA VAL A 80 0.27 -6.58 6.11
C VAL A 80 0.68 -7.44 7.27
N LEU A 81 0.11 -8.63 7.44
CA LEU A 81 0.56 -9.57 8.48
C LEU A 81 2.02 -9.94 8.27
N PHE A 82 2.45 -10.12 7.02
CA PHE A 82 3.85 -10.33 6.69
C PHE A 82 4.72 -9.13 7.10
N TYR A 83 4.33 -7.91 6.71
CA TYR A 83 5.03 -6.68 7.12
C TYR A 83 5.09 -6.52 8.65
N VAL A 84 3.96 -6.68 9.32
CA VAL A 84 3.82 -6.58 10.77
C VAL A 84 4.71 -7.61 11.47
N SER A 85 4.77 -8.85 10.98
CA SER A 85 5.62 -9.90 11.57
C SER A 85 7.11 -9.56 11.47
N LEU A 86 7.55 -8.92 10.38
CA LEU A 86 8.93 -8.49 10.21
C LEU A 86 9.26 -7.23 11.02
N GLN A 87 8.31 -6.30 11.11
CA GLN A 87 8.53 -4.99 11.71
C GLN A 87 8.30 -4.98 13.23
N ALA A 88 7.43 -5.83 13.76
CA ALA A 88 7.10 -5.92 15.19
C ALA A 88 8.33 -5.97 16.12
N PRO A 89 9.34 -6.85 15.92
CA PRO A 89 10.50 -6.93 16.81
C PRO A 89 11.41 -5.69 16.79
N HIS A 90 11.27 -4.83 15.77
CA HIS A 90 12.06 -3.61 15.58
C HIS A 90 11.33 -2.34 16.02
N ALA A 91 10.01 -2.42 16.21
CA ALA A 91 9.16 -1.25 16.45
C ALA A 91 8.46 -1.27 17.81
N VAL A 92 8.36 -2.43 18.46
CA VAL A 92 7.60 -2.59 19.70
C VAL A 92 8.54 -2.84 20.87
N TYR A 93 8.83 -1.79 21.63
CA TYR A 93 9.61 -1.85 22.88
C TYR A 93 8.84 -1.32 24.11
N GLY A 94 7.55 -1.00 23.97
CA GLY A 94 6.67 -0.53 25.05
C GLY A 94 5.21 -0.31 24.60
N LEU A 95 4.28 -0.16 25.55
CA LEU A 95 2.82 -0.11 25.29
C LEU A 95 2.39 1.06 24.38
N HIS A 96 3.01 2.24 24.51
CA HIS A 96 2.73 3.38 23.62
C HIS A 96 3.20 3.12 22.16
N HIS A 97 4.28 2.34 22.00
CA HIS A 97 4.78 1.95 20.69
C HIS A 97 3.87 0.92 20.01
N VAL A 98 3.14 0.11 20.79
CA VAL A 98 2.14 -0.84 20.25
C VAL A 98 1.02 -0.10 19.52
N SER A 99 0.43 0.94 20.13
CA SER A 99 -0.68 1.66 19.50
C SER A 99 -0.24 2.37 18.21
N TRP A 100 0.94 2.97 18.21
CA TRP A 100 1.51 3.60 17.03
C TRP A 100 1.87 2.57 15.95
N PHE A 101 2.38 1.41 16.34
CA PHE A 101 2.66 0.29 15.44
C PHE A 101 1.38 -0.25 14.78
N VAL A 102 0.32 -0.47 15.55
CA VAL A 102 -0.99 -0.88 15.03
C VAL A 102 -1.57 0.16 14.07
N PHE A 103 -1.47 1.45 14.39
CA PHE A 103 -1.89 2.53 13.50
C PHE A 103 -1.15 2.49 12.16
N ASN A 104 0.16 2.26 12.16
CA ASN A 104 0.94 2.10 10.92
C ASN A 104 0.63 0.80 10.18
N GLY A 105 0.39 -0.30 10.90
CA GLY A 105 -0.05 -1.56 10.29
C GLY A 105 -1.38 -1.40 9.55
N MET A 106 -2.36 -0.73 10.17
CA MET A 106 -3.64 -0.40 9.53
C MET A 106 -3.48 0.54 8.34
N HIS A 107 -2.57 1.51 8.42
CA HIS A 107 -2.23 2.34 7.26
C HIS A 107 -1.75 1.49 6.07
N LYS A 108 -0.83 0.54 6.30
CA LYS A 108 -0.35 -0.37 5.25
C LYS A 108 -1.46 -1.26 4.70
N PHE A 109 -2.41 -1.66 5.54
CA PHE A 109 -3.61 -2.37 5.10
C PHE A 109 -4.44 -1.54 4.14
N VAL A 110 -4.77 -0.30 4.51
CA VAL A 110 -5.53 0.61 3.65
C VAL A 110 -4.80 0.84 2.34
N GLN A 111 -3.49 1.06 2.39
CA GLN A 111 -2.68 1.33 1.20
C GLN A 111 -2.70 0.14 0.22
N VAL A 112 -2.41 -1.07 0.70
CA VAL A 112 -2.43 -2.29 -0.13
C VAL A 112 -3.85 -2.60 -0.61
N PHE A 113 -4.87 -2.37 0.22
CA PHE A 113 -6.27 -2.59 -0.15
C PHE A 113 -6.72 -1.64 -1.27
N VAL A 114 -6.43 -0.35 -1.14
CA VAL A 114 -6.75 0.66 -2.17
C VAL A 114 -6.06 0.32 -3.49
N ILE A 115 -4.79 -0.08 -3.47
CA ILE A 115 -4.07 -0.50 -4.68
C ILE A 115 -4.74 -1.72 -5.30
N SER A 116 -4.95 -2.78 -4.51
CA SER A 116 -5.54 -4.04 -4.97
C SER A 116 -6.96 -3.84 -5.54
N ALA A 117 -7.77 -3.03 -4.86
CA ALA A 117 -9.11 -2.67 -5.30
C ALA A 117 -9.09 -1.82 -6.58
N SER A 118 -8.18 -0.84 -6.67
CA SER A 118 -8.05 0.01 -7.86
C SER A 118 -7.63 -0.80 -9.09
N LEU A 119 -6.67 -1.71 -8.93
CA LEU A 119 -6.24 -2.61 -10.00
C LEU A 119 -7.35 -3.58 -10.43
N PHE A 120 -8.26 -3.95 -9.52
CA PHE A 120 -9.43 -4.76 -9.83
C PHE A 120 -10.51 -3.96 -10.56
N TYR A 121 -10.90 -2.79 -10.04
CA TYR A 121 -11.99 -1.97 -10.60
C TYR A 121 -11.63 -1.32 -11.94
N PHE A 122 -10.38 -0.86 -12.10
CA PHE A 122 -9.95 -0.19 -13.32
C PHE A 122 -9.26 -1.12 -14.31
N ARG A 123 -9.34 -2.44 -14.11
CA ARG A 123 -8.67 -3.44 -14.96
C ARG A 123 -9.01 -3.31 -16.44
N ASP A 124 -10.23 -2.87 -16.74
CA ASP A 124 -10.77 -2.80 -18.09
C ASP A 124 -10.59 -1.42 -18.76
N TYR A 125 -9.95 -0.47 -18.08
CA TYR A 125 -9.58 0.86 -18.59
C TYR A 125 -8.08 0.93 -18.93
#